data_AF-A0A086MRB7-F1
#
_entry.id   AF-A0A086MRB7-F1
#
_cell.length_a   1.000
_cell.length_b   1.000
_cell.length_c   1.000
_cell.angle_alpha   90.00
_cell.angle_beta   90.00
_cell.angle_gamma   90.00
#
_symmetry.space_group_name_H-M   'P 1'
#
loop_
_entity.id
_entity.type
_entity.pdbx_description
1 polymer ?
#
loop_
_entity_poly.entity_id
_entity_poly.type
_entity_poly.pdbx_seq_one_letter_code
_entity_poly.pdbx_strand_id
1 'polypeptide(L)'
;MIKKALRAADEQQEEVVRAVFRAAGLLWQCKGRDCRFDNTAAQELCERCGRQRNGRRVTDQVPPSAHPDDFENLRAELKEYFAHVGRDLPDAVTFQLDFHKRWRTDDATLHFGSRAEVYDFEDPDVDLALSDLGRADDRGETLRVALYR
;
A
#
# COMPACT_ATOMS: atom_id res chain seq x y z
N MET A 1 10.31 -12.85 -16.81
CA MET A 1 11.50 -12.65 -17.67
C MET A 1 12.68 -12.10 -16.87
N ILE A 2 12.50 -11.02 -16.09
CA ILE A 2 13.54 -10.38 -15.25
C ILE A 2 14.24 -11.36 -14.28
N LYS A 3 13.49 -12.18 -13.52
CA LYS A 3 14.08 -13.17 -12.58
C LYS A 3 14.97 -14.23 -13.25
N LYS A 4 14.73 -14.57 -14.53
CA LYS A 4 15.55 -15.53 -15.28
C LYS A 4 16.86 -14.88 -15.75
N ALA A 5 16.81 -13.62 -16.19
CA ALA A 5 18.00 -12.86 -16.59
C ALA A 5 18.95 -12.62 -15.40
N LEU A 6 18.41 -12.24 -14.23
CA LEU A 6 19.22 -12.02 -13.02
C LEU A 6 19.86 -13.32 -12.50
N ARG A 7 19.22 -14.48 -12.66
CA ARG A 7 19.78 -15.78 -12.25
C ARG A 7 20.89 -16.31 -13.17
N ALA A 8 20.99 -15.79 -14.40
CA ALA A 8 21.94 -16.26 -15.40
C ALA A 8 23.23 -15.43 -15.46
N ALA A 9 23.25 -14.29 -14.77
CA ALA A 9 24.40 -13.40 -14.67
C ALA A 9 25.30 -13.80 -13.48
N ASP A 10 26.62 -13.68 -13.62
CA ASP A 10 27.53 -13.68 -12.47
C ASP A 10 27.38 -12.38 -11.63
N GLU A 11 28.00 -12.29 -10.45
CA GLU A 11 27.81 -11.15 -9.53
C GLU A 11 28.16 -9.78 -10.16
N GLN A 12 29.16 -9.72 -11.04
CA GLN A 12 29.53 -8.47 -11.74
C GLN A 12 28.52 -8.14 -12.85
N GLN A 13 28.05 -9.14 -13.58
CA GLN A 13 27.04 -8.98 -14.61
C GLN A 13 25.68 -8.62 -14.02
N GLU A 14 25.38 -9.07 -12.80
CA GLU A 14 24.10 -8.82 -12.14
C GLU A 14 23.87 -7.31 -11.92
N GLU A 15 24.87 -6.58 -11.42
CA GLU A 15 24.72 -5.13 -11.19
C GLU A 15 24.59 -4.35 -12.51
N VAL A 16 25.29 -4.77 -13.57
CA VAL A 16 25.15 -4.19 -14.91
C VAL A 16 23.73 -4.42 -15.44
N VAL A 17 23.20 -5.65 -15.33
CA VAL A 17 21.83 -5.98 -15.74
C VAL A 17 20.80 -5.18 -14.92
N ARG A 18 21.00 -5.04 -13.61
CA ARG A 18 20.15 -4.22 -12.74
C ARG A 18 20.18 -2.75 -13.17
N ALA A 19 21.35 -2.19 -13.46
CA ALA A 19 21.47 -0.82 -13.94
C ALA A 19 20.72 -0.60 -15.26
N VAL A 20 20.84 -1.53 -16.22
CA VAL A 20 20.09 -1.50 -17.48
C VAL A 20 18.57 -1.54 -17.24
N PHE A 21 18.10 -2.44 -16.37
CA PHE A 21 16.67 -2.53 -16.05
C PHE A 21 16.13 -1.32 -15.29
N ARG A 22 16.94 -0.71 -14.41
CA ARG A 22 16.59 0.58 -13.77
C ARG A 22 16.47 1.69 -14.82
N ALA A 23 17.44 1.79 -15.74
CA ALA A 23 17.43 2.79 -16.82
C ALA A 23 16.25 2.60 -17.79
N ALA A 24 15.87 1.35 -18.07
CA ALA A 24 14.71 1.01 -18.88
C ALA A 24 13.37 1.16 -18.13
N GLY A 25 13.37 1.55 -16.86
CA GLY A 25 12.16 1.73 -16.04
C GLY A 25 11.50 0.41 -15.60
N LEU A 26 12.12 -0.74 -15.85
CA LEU A 26 11.62 -2.06 -15.47
C LEU A 26 11.80 -2.36 -13.97
N LEU A 27 12.83 -1.74 -13.38
CA LEU A 27 13.09 -1.77 -11.95
C LEU A 27 13.10 -0.36 -11.37
N TRP A 28 12.81 -0.27 -10.08
CA TRP A 28 13.07 0.91 -9.28
C TRP A 28 13.76 0.56 -7.99
N GLN A 29 14.82 1.28 -7.68
CA GLN A 29 15.55 1.09 -6.44
C GLN A 29 14.89 1.90 -5.33
N CYS A 30 14.65 1.28 -4.17
CA CYS A 30 14.22 1.99 -2.97
C CYS A 30 15.25 3.07 -2.59
N LYS A 31 14.73 4.25 -2.23
CA LYS A 31 15.53 5.40 -1.78
C LYS A 31 15.51 5.58 -0.26
N GLY A 32 15.15 4.51 0.47
CA GLY A 32 15.22 4.51 1.93
C GLY A 32 16.67 4.65 2.40
N ARG A 33 16.88 5.30 3.56
CA ARG A 33 18.21 5.50 4.14
C ARG A 33 19.02 4.20 4.21
N ASP A 34 18.37 3.14 4.68
CA ASP A 34 19.01 1.83 4.92
C ASP A 34 18.48 0.74 3.97
N CYS A 35 17.82 1.11 2.87
CA CYS A 35 17.24 0.17 1.92
C CYS A 35 17.49 0.58 0.47
N ARG A 36 18.18 -0.27 -0.27
CA ARG A 36 18.51 -0.12 -1.71
C ARG A 36 17.97 -1.27 -2.56
N PHE A 37 16.89 -1.91 -2.11
CA PHE A 37 16.30 -3.04 -2.81
C PHE A 37 15.69 -2.60 -4.16
N ASP A 38 15.88 -3.41 -5.20
CA ASP A 38 15.24 -3.21 -6.50
C ASP A 38 13.88 -3.88 -6.55
N ASN A 39 12.87 -3.09 -6.83
CA ASN A 39 11.49 -3.52 -7.01
C ASN A 39 11.13 -3.48 -8.49
N THR A 40 10.16 -4.28 -8.90
CA THR A 40 9.58 -4.23 -10.24
C THR A 40 8.73 -2.99 -10.45
N ALA A 41 8.56 -2.58 -11.70
CA ALA A 41 7.71 -1.43 -12.06
C ALA A 41 6.24 -1.54 -11.57
N ALA A 42 5.73 -2.76 -11.38
CA ALA A 42 4.36 -3.01 -10.91
C ALA A 42 4.19 -2.81 -9.39
N GLN A 43 5.29 -2.83 -8.62
CA GLN A 43 5.24 -2.68 -7.17
C GLN A 43 5.19 -1.19 -6.80
N GLU A 44 4.18 -0.79 -6.03
CA GLU A 44 4.06 0.58 -5.51
C GLU A 44 4.94 0.79 -4.27
N LEU A 45 5.01 -0.22 -3.41
CA LEU A 45 5.80 -0.23 -2.17
C LEU A 45 7.01 -1.16 -2.29
N CYS A 46 8.06 -0.84 -1.54
CA CYS A 46 9.27 -1.63 -1.52
C CYS A 46 9.04 -2.97 -0.83
N GLU A 47 9.31 -4.08 -1.54
CA GLU A 47 9.14 -5.45 -1.04
C GLU A 47 10.00 -5.75 0.19
N ARG A 48 11.03 -4.95 0.48
CA ARG A 48 11.91 -5.15 1.64
C ARG A 48 11.59 -4.27 2.84
N CYS A 49 11.02 -3.07 2.64
CA CYS A 49 10.84 -2.12 3.74
C CYS A 49 9.52 -1.33 3.70
N GLY A 50 8.61 -1.60 2.77
CA GLY A 50 7.30 -0.95 2.69
C GLY A 50 7.30 0.51 2.25
N ARG A 51 8.48 1.06 1.96
CA ARG A 51 8.61 2.46 1.55
C ARG A 51 8.24 2.65 0.09
N GLN A 52 7.70 3.82 -0.22
CA GLN A 52 7.39 4.24 -1.58
C GLN A 52 8.68 4.42 -2.42
N ARG A 53 8.51 4.59 -3.73
CA ARG A 53 9.58 4.80 -4.72
C ARG A 53 10.52 5.96 -4.40
N ASN A 54 10.03 6.96 -3.68
CA ASN A 54 10.79 8.13 -3.22
C ASN A 54 11.50 7.91 -1.86
N GLY A 55 11.37 6.73 -1.23
CA GLY A 55 11.93 6.40 0.07
C GLY A 55 11.09 6.84 1.28
N ARG A 56 9.95 7.50 1.06
CA ARG A 56 9.00 7.88 2.11
C ARG A 56 8.21 6.67 2.59
N ARG A 57 7.63 6.77 3.81
CA ARG A 57 6.67 5.79 4.30
C ARG A 57 5.44 5.77 3.38
N VAL A 58 4.68 4.69 3.39
CA VAL A 58 3.36 4.62 2.75
C VAL A 58 2.52 5.84 3.16
N THR A 59 1.77 6.45 2.26
CA THR A 59 0.96 7.64 2.59
C THR A 59 -0.49 7.37 2.27
N ASP A 60 -1.35 8.29 2.72
CA ASP A 60 -2.73 8.31 2.28
C ASP A 60 -2.81 8.31 0.74
N GLN A 61 -3.79 7.59 0.21
CA GLN A 61 -4.25 7.70 -1.17
C GLN A 61 -5.72 8.09 -1.09
N VAL A 62 -5.95 9.40 -1.23
CA VAL A 62 -7.28 10.00 -1.10
C VAL A 62 -7.94 9.96 -2.49
N PRO A 63 -9.08 9.28 -2.64
CA PRO A 63 -9.84 9.31 -3.87
C PRO A 63 -10.36 10.73 -4.15
N PRO A 64 -10.48 11.16 -5.42
CA PRO A 64 -11.03 12.48 -5.75
C PRO A 64 -12.41 12.76 -5.17
N SER A 65 -13.19 11.70 -4.90
CA SER A 65 -14.54 11.77 -4.35
C SER A 65 -14.60 12.02 -2.84
N ALA A 66 -13.47 11.92 -2.10
CA ALA A 66 -13.44 12.03 -0.64
C ALA A 66 -12.80 13.34 -0.14
N HIS A 67 -13.33 13.88 0.97
CA HIS A 67 -12.73 15.03 1.63
C HIS A 67 -11.65 14.59 2.64
N PRO A 68 -10.59 15.39 2.88
CA PRO A 68 -9.56 15.05 3.87
C PRO A 68 -10.08 14.81 5.29
N ASP A 69 -11.15 15.51 5.71
CA ASP A 69 -11.71 15.38 7.05
C ASP A 69 -12.33 13.99 7.28
N ASP A 70 -12.98 13.43 6.26
CA ASP A 70 -13.59 12.09 6.34
C ASP A 70 -12.51 11.01 6.54
N PHE A 71 -11.29 11.28 6.05
CA PHE A 71 -10.13 10.44 6.22
C PHE A 71 -9.60 10.40 7.65
N GLU A 72 -9.65 11.52 8.36
CA GLU A 72 -9.22 11.57 9.76
C GLU A 72 -10.20 10.84 10.67
N ASN A 73 -11.51 10.89 10.35
CA ASN A 73 -12.51 10.08 11.04
C ASN A 73 -12.24 8.58 10.85
N LEU A 74 -12.11 8.12 9.61
CA LEU A 74 -11.77 6.72 9.32
C LEU A 74 -10.43 6.29 9.95
N ARG A 75 -9.43 7.19 9.97
CA ARG A 75 -8.14 6.91 10.61
C ARG A 75 -8.29 6.69 12.12
N ALA A 76 -9.13 7.49 12.78
CA ALA A 76 -9.41 7.36 14.20
C ALA A 76 -10.10 6.01 14.49
N GLU A 77 -11.16 5.68 13.75
CA GLU A 77 -11.89 4.41 13.90
C GLU A 77 -10.97 3.20 13.68
N LEU A 78 -10.11 3.22 12.66
CA LEU A 78 -9.17 2.13 12.43
C LEU A 78 -8.17 1.96 13.59
N LYS A 79 -7.65 3.05 14.15
CA LYS A 79 -6.74 2.98 15.29
C LYS A 79 -7.44 2.44 16.53
N GLU A 80 -8.66 2.90 16.80
CA GLU A 80 -9.47 2.42 17.90
C GLU A 80 -9.78 0.93 17.75
N TYR A 81 -10.19 0.49 16.56
CA TYR A 81 -10.40 -0.90 16.23
C TYR A 81 -9.18 -1.76 16.56
N PHE A 82 -7.99 -1.43 16.03
CA PHE A 82 -6.77 -2.21 16.27
C PHE A 82 -6.36 -2.24 17.75
N ALA A 83 -6.57 -1.13 18.46
CA ALA A 83 -6.35 -1.08 19.90
C ALA A 83 -7.34 -1.98 20.67
N HIS A 84 -8.61 -1.98 20.28
CA HIS A 84 -9.67 -2.79 20.89
C HIS A 84 -9.44 -4.29 20.68
N VAL A 85 -9.12 -4.71 19.46
CA VAL A 85 -8.87 -6.13 19.14
C VAL A 85 -7.49 -6.61 19.60
N GLY A 86 -6.66 -5.74 20.15
CA GLY A 86 -5.33 -6.07 20.67
C GLY A 86 -4.34 -6.55 19.61
N ARG A 87 -4.46 -6.04 18.37
CA ARG A 87 -3.56 -6.39 17.26
C ARG A 87 -2.55 -5.26 17.00
N ASP A 88 -1.43 -5.63 16.40
CA ASP A 88 -0.42 -4.66 15.96
C ASP A 88 -1.04 -3.66 14.96
N LEU A 89 -0.78 -2.37 15.17
CA LEU A 89 -1.24 -1.31 14.27
C LEU A 89 -0.47 -1.38 12.93
N PRO A 90 -1.14 -1.55 11.78
CA PRO A 90 -0.47 -1.52 10.49
C PRO A 90 0.03 -0.11 10.15
N ASP A 91 1.00 0.01 9.25
CA ASP A 91 1.46 1.30 8.71
C ASP A 91 0.37 1.98 7.87
N ALA A 92 -0.46 1.18 7.18
CA ALA A 92 -1.61 1.65 6.41
C ALA A 92 -2.65 0.53 6.20
N VAL A 93 -3.88 0.93 5.85
CA VAL A 93 -4.95 0.06 5.39
C VAL A 93 -5.38 0.49 4.00
N THR A 94 -5.60 -0.44 3.09
CA THR A 94 -6.13 -0.16 1.75
C THR A 94 -7.45 -0.88 1.55
N PHE A 95 -8.47 -0.13 1.13
CA PHE A 95 -9.79 -0.65 0.79
C PHE A 95 -9.99 -0.62 -0.72
N GLN A 96 -10.65 -1.66 -1.21
CA GLN A 96 -11.03 -1.80 -2.61
C GLN A 96 -12.52 -1.48 -2.77
N LEU A 97 -12.93 -1.26 -4.01
CA LEU A 97 -14.33 -1.03 -4.34
C LEU A 97 -15.08 -2.34 -4.62
N ASP A 98 -16.35 -2.39 -4.26
CA ASP A 98 -17.30 -3.37 -4.75
C ASP A 98 -17.79 -3.03 -6.17
N PHE A 99 -18.61 -3.92 -6.75
CA PHE A 99 -19.23 -3.71 -8.06
C PHE A 99 -20.12 -2.44 -8.12
N HIS A 100 -20.61 -1.99 -6.97
CA HIS A 100 -21.46 -0.82 -6.78
C HIS A 100 -20.66 0.46 -6.43
N LYS A 101 -19.32 0.42 -6.51
CA LYS A 101 -18.40 1.52 -6.16
C LYS A 101 -18.48 1.94 -4.69
N ARG A 102 -18.79 1.01 -3.78
CA ARG A 102 -18.68 1.21 -2.34
C ARG A 102 -17.36 0.64 -1.85
N TRP A 103 -16.78 1.29 -0.84
CA TRP A 103 -15.60 0.76 -0.16
C TRP A 103 -15.97 -0.50 0.60
N ARG A 104 -15.17 -1.56 0.41
CA ARG A 104 -15.38 -2.86 1.03
C ARG A 104 -14.55 -2.99 2.29
N THR A 105 -15.20 -3.38 3.39
CA THR A 105 -14.56 -3.82 4.64
C THR A 105 -13.94 -5.21 4.50
N ASP A 106 -14.48 -6.03 3.61
CA ASP A 106 -13.93 -7.33 3.23
C ASP A 106 -12.84 -7.20 2.16
N ASP A 107 -11.86 -8.11 2.20
CA ASP A 107 -10.65 -8.10 1.38
C ASP A 107 -9.79 -6.83 1.53
N ALA A 108 -9.85 -6.14 2.68
CA ALA A 108 -8.97 -5.00 2.95
C ALA A 108 -7.52 -5.45 3.04
N THR A 109 -6.57 -4.61 2.62
CA THR A 109 -5.14 -4.92 2.70
C THR A 109 -4.49 -4.14 3.84
N LEU A 110 -3.97 -4.84 4.84
CA LEU A 110 -3.17 -4.26 5.92
C LEU A 110 -1.69 -4.25 5.51
N HIS A 111 -1.03 -3.10 5.63
CA HIS A 111 0.37 -2.92 5.26
C HIS A 111 1.24 -2.85 6.52
N PHE A 112 2.22 -3.75 6.65
CA PHE A 112 3.20 -3.82 7.73
C PHE A 112 4.62 -3.79 7.14
N GLY A 113 5.16 -2.60 6.91
CA GLY A 113 6.42 -2.46 6.17
C GLY A 113 6.35 -3.20 4.83
N SER A 114 7.23 -4.17 4.62
CA SER A 114 7.25 -5.01 3.41
C SER A 114 6.14 -6.03 3.29
N ARG A 115 5.47 -6.35 4.39
CA ARG A 115 4.45 -7.40 4.44
C ARG A 115 3.08 -6.77 4.22
N ALA A 116 2.26 -7.44 3.44
CA ALA A 116 0.84 -7.13 3.33
C ALA A 116 0.02 -8.37 3.69
N GLU A 117 -1.11 -8.17 4.34
CA GLU A 117 -2.09 -9.23 4.63
C GLU A 117 -3.48 -8.79 4.22
N VAL A 118 -4.27 -9.74 3.72
CA VAL A 118 -5.70 -9.53 3.48
C VAL A 118 -6.43 -9.68 4.81
N TYR A 119 -7.41 -8.81 5.04
CA TYR A 119 -8.14 -8.73 6.28
C TYR A 119 -9.59 -8.32 6.05
N ASP A 120 -10.49 -8.98 6.77
CA ASP A 120 -11.91 -8.68 6.75
C ASP A 120 -12.27 -7.95 8.04
N PHE A 121 -12.76 -6.73 7.93
CA PHE A 121 -13.29 -5.99 9.06
C PHE A 121 -14.73 -6.44 9.34
N GLU A 122 -14.96 -6.98 10.54
CA GLU A 122 -16.31 -7.29 11.05
C GLU A 122 -16.92 -6.15 11.87
N ASP A 123 -16.22 -5.03 11.96
CA ASP A 123 -16.56 -3.89 12.82
C ASP A 123 -17.55 -2.93 12.13
N PRO A 124 -18.73 -2.67 12.74
CA PRO A 124 -19.75 -1.81 12.14
C PRO A 124 -19.35 -0.33 12.10
N ASP A 125 -18.48 0.13 13.00
CA ASP A 125 -18.06 1.53 13.05
C ASP A 125 -17.04 1.82 11.93
N VAL A 126 -16.19 0.84 11.60
CA VAL A 126 -15.33 0.91 10.39
C VAL A 126 -16.18 0.93 9.11
N ASP A 127 -17.22 0.10 9.02
CA ASP A 127 -18.14 0.07 7.87
C ASP A 127 -18.92 1.39 7.71
N LEU A 128 -19.36 1.97 8.82
CA LEU A 128 -20.03 3.26 8.86
C LEU A 128 -19.09 4.39 8.39
N ALA A 129 -17.87 4.46 8.94
CA ALA A 129 -16.89 5.46 8.54
C ALA A 129 -16.51 5.36 7.06
N LEU A 130 -16.44 4.15 6.50
CA LEU A 130 -16.24 3.93 5.07
C LEU A 130 -17.45 4.37 4.24
N SER A 131 -18.66 4.15 4.75
CA SER A 131 -19.90 4.57 4.08
C SER A 131 -20.04 6.10 4.03
N ASP A 132 -19.56 6.80 5.05
CA ASP A 132 -19.55 8.27 5.12
C ASP A 132 -18.61 8.91 4.10
N LEU A 133 -17.57 8.19 3.64
CA LEU A 133 -16.76 8.61 2.49
C LEU A 133 -17.54 8.66 1.16
N GLY A 134 -18.77 8.11 1.14
CA GLY A 134 -19.58 7.99 -0.04
C GLY A 134 -19.08 6.92 -1.01
N ARG A 135 -19.49 7.06 -2.28
CA ARG A 135 -19.09 6.14 -3.36
C ARG A 135 -17.94 6.75 -4.15
N ALA A 136 -17.08 5.89 -4.67
CA ALA A 136 -16.08 6.32 -5.63
C ALA A 136 -16.70 6.76 -6.96
N ASP A 137 -16.05 7.70 -7.64
CA ASP A 137 -16.49 8.19 -8.95
C ASP A 137 -16.12 7.20 -10.05
N ASP A 138 -14.97 6.52 -9.95
CA ASP A 138 -14.48 5.51 -10.90
C ASP A 138 -14.15 4.16 -10.23
N ARG A 139 -14.25 3.08 -11.00
CA ARG A 139 -14.01 1.68 -10.56
C ARG A 139 -12.52 1.36 -10.33
N GLY A 140 -11.62 2.26 -10.72
CA GLY A 140 -10.18 2.11 -10.52
C GLY A 140 -9.64 2.84 -9.30
N GLU A 141 -10.50 3.50 -8.51
CA GLU A 141 -10.04 4.24 -7.34
C GLU A 141 -9.62 3.30 -6.21
N THR A 142 -8.65 3.74 -5.44
CA THR A 142 -8.12 3.00 -4.29
C THR A 142 -8.05 3.95 -3.12
N LEU A 143 -8.62 3.53 -2.00
CA LEU A 143 -8.62 4.24 -0.74
C LEU A 143 -7.52 3.66 0.13
N ARG A 144 -6.49 4.44 0.47
CA ARG A 144 -5.46 4.01 1.43
C ARG A 144 -5.34 5.00 2.56
N VAL A 145 -5.43 4.52 3.79
CA VAL A 145 -5.28 5.30 5.02
C VAL A 145 -4.00 4.89 5.72
N ALA A 146 -3.02 5.79 5.83
CA ALA A 146 -1.84 5.57 6.66
C ALA A 146 -2.23 5.62 8.15
N LEU A 147 -1.57 4.92 9.07
CA LEU A 147 -1.95 4.97 10.50
C LEU A 147 -0.86 5.49 11.43
N TYR A 148 0.34 5.78 10.91
CA TYR A 148 1.46 6.29 11.72
C TYR A 148 1.42 7.81 11.99
N ARG A 149 0.38 8.52 11.52
CA ARG A 149 0.23 9.97 11.73
C ARG A 149 -0.37 10.29 13.08
#